data_AF-A0A2V8TMI8-F1
#
_entry.id   AF-A0A2V8TMI8-F1
#
_cell.length_a   1.000
_cell.length_b   1.000
_cell.length_c   1.000
_cell.angle_alpha   90.00
_cell.angle_beta   90.00
_cell.angle_gamma   90.00
#
_symmetry.space_group_name_H-M   'P 1'
#
loop_
_entity.id
_entity.type
_entity.pdbx_description
1 polymer ?
#
loop_
_entity_poly.entity_id
_entity_poly.type
_entity_poly.pdbx_seq_one_letter_code
_entity_poly.pdbx_strand_id
1 'polypeptide(L)'
;WLQFHDGMLEYASPRDLVEEVAKIIGTYRPDVVMSIDPGSDYVRWHKTDHRMAANNTLDAIRAAEWHLYFPNQRLHDGLQPWKVPVEAYFYVTAKDANYWVNIDEVAELKLTAAAAHVSQFKPSIDRYRPDWDPKDLDALKQGLRNRAPKKDGHYVEAFRVATQFNEQ
;
A
#
# COMPACT_ATOMS: atom_id res chain seq x y z
N TRP A 1 12.82 0.93 -4.12
CA TRP A 1 13.07 -0.17 -3.19
C TRP A 1 13.78 0.40 -1.97
N LEU A 2 13.16 0.33 -0.78
CA LEU A 2 13.70 0.89 0.47
C LEU A 2 14.68 -0.05 1.20
N GLN A 3 14.91 -1.26 0.66
CA GLN A 3 15.93 -2.22 1.12
C GLN A 3 15.82 -2.71 2.58
N PHE A 4 14.65 -2.57 3.23
CA PHE A 4 14.37 -3.21 4.52
C PHE A 4 14.09 -4.72 4.33
N HIS A 5 14.52 -5.54 5.30
CA HIS A 5 14.27 -6.98 5.31
C HIS A 5 12.82 -7.31 5.66
N ASP A 6 12.23 -8.32 4.99
CA ASP A 6 10.88 -8.84 5.32
C ASP A 6 10.84 -9.36 6.76
N GLY A 7 9.76 -9.00 7.45
CA GLY A 7 9.51 -9.29 8.86
C GLY A 7 10.25 -8.37 9.83
N MET A 8 11.06 -7.44 9.35
CA MET A 8 11.94 -6.61 10.20
C MET A 8 11.55 -5.14 10.25
N LEU A 9 10.47 -4.72 9.58
CA LEU A 9 10.14 -3.29 9.46
C LEU A 9 9.75 -2.64 10.79
N GLU A 10 9.26 -3.42 11.77
CA GLU A 10 8.98 -2.94 13.14
C GLU A 10 10.22 -2.68 13.99
N TYR A 11 11.37 -3.25 13.59
CA TYR A 11 12.65 -3.03 14.25
C TYR A 11 13.50 -1.98 13.53
N ALA A 12 13.09 -1.56 12.34
CA ALA A 12 13.70 -0.44 11.64
C ALA A 12 13.44 0.87 12.40
N SER A 13 14.35 1.82 12.30
CA SER A 13 14.17 3.18 12.82
C SER A 13 12.95 3.83 12.13
N PRO A 14 11.85 4.10 12.86
CA PRO A 14 10.67 4.72 12.26
C PRO A 14 11.01 6.10 11.69
N ARG A 15 11.86 6.85 12.39
CA ARG A 15 12.31 8.17 11.98
C ARG A 15 13.01 8.14 10.62
N ASP A 16 13.87 7.15 10.37
CA ASP A 16 14.61 7.05 9.10
C ASP A 16 13.70 6.59 7.96
N LEU A 17 12.78 5.66 8.24
CA LEU A 17 11.76 5.23 7.26
C LEU A 17 10.86 6.41 6.86
N VAL A 18 10.38 7.18 7.83
CA VAL A 18 9.54 8.36 7.60
C VAL A 18 10.33 9.42 6.82
N GLU A 19 11.60 9.66 7.15
CA GLU A 19 12.46 10.60 6.40
C GLU A 19 12.60 10.21 4.93
N GLU A 20 12.92 8.93 4.66
CA GLU A 20 13.14 8.43 3.31
C GLU A 20 11.84 8.50 2.47
N VAL A 21 10.71 8.09 3.05
CA VAL A 21 9.41 8.15 2.37
C VAL A 21 8.96 9.60 2.17
N ALA A 22 9.19 10.51 3.12
CA ALA A 22 8.87 11.93 2.96
C ALA A 22 9.70 12.56 1.82
N LYS A 23 10.97 12.17 1.69
CA LYS A 23 11.83 12.59 0.58
C LYS A 23 11.28 12.11 -0.76
N ILE A 24 10.82 10.85 -0.84
CA ILE A 24 10.18 10.29 -2.03
C ILE A 24 8.92 11.09 -2.39
N ILE A 25 8.04 11.35 -1.43
CA ILE A 25 6.82 12.14 -1.64
C ILE A 25 7.17 13.55 -2.13
N GLY A 26 8.13 14.23 -1.49
CA GLY A 26 8.55 15.58 -1.89
C GLY A 26 9.22 15.64 -3.27
N THR A 27 9.87 14.54 -3.69
CA THR A 27 10.51 14.41 -5.01
C THR A 27 9.48 14.19 -6.11
N TYR A 28 8.57 13.24 -5.93
CA TYR A 28 7.61 12.86 -6.98
C TYR A 28 6.33 13.70 -6.96
N ARG A 29 6.03 14.36 -5.84
CA ARG A 29 4.84 15.20 -5.65
C ARG A 29 3.56 14.51 -6.12
N PRO A 30 3.22 13.34 -5.58
CA PRO A 30 2.08 12.58 -6.05
C PRO A 30 0.76 13.27 -5.74
N ASP A 31 -0.18 13.21 -6.68
CA ASP A 31 -1.58 13.62 -6.47
C ASP A 31 -2.34 12.65 -5.56
N VAL A 32 -1.91 11.38 -5.54
CA VAL A 32 -2.49 10.32 -4.71
C VAL A 32 -1.37 9.49 -4.08
N VAL A 33 -1.43 9.29 -2.75
CA VAL A 33 -0.63 8.26 -2.08
C VAL A 33 -1.55 7.11 -1.68
N MET A 34 -1.16 5.90 -2.08
CA MET A 34 -1.88 4.67 -1.71
C MET A 34 -1.09 3.88 -0.68
N SER A 35 -1.76 3.44 0.39
CA SER A 35 -1.13 2.61 1.43
C SER A 35 -2.10 1.63 2.07
N ILE A 36 -1.59 0.74 2.90
CA ILE A 36 -2.42 -0.13 3.75
C ILE A 36 -3.17 0.76 4.74
N ASP A 37 -4.43 0.44 5.02
CA ASP A 37 -5.25 1.19 5.98
C ASP A 37 -4.65 1.12 7.40
N PRO A 38 -4.16 2.24 7.97
CA PRO A 38 -3.65 2.26 9.34
C PRO A 38 -4.76 2.13 10.39
N GLY A 39 -6.03 2.20 9.97
CA GLY A 39 -7.21 2.33 10.85
C GLY A 39 -7.69 3.78 10.93
N SER A 40 -9.00 3.97 11.13
CA SER A 40 -9.59 5.31 11.27
C SER A 40 -9.49 5.84 12.70
N ASP A 41 -9.82 4.99 13.68
CA ASP A 41 -9.97 5.40 15.09
C ASP A 41 -8.85 4.83 15.96
N TYR A 42 -8.37 3.63 15.62
CA TYR A 42 -7.31 2.91 16.31
C TYR A 42 -6.38 2.27 15.31
N VAL A 43 -5.13 2.06 15.71
CA VAL A 43 -4.15 1.32 14.90
C VAL A 43 -4.72 -0.06 14.57
N ARG A 44 -4.88 -0.31 13.28
CA ARG A 44 -5.42 -1.55 12.76
C ARG A 44 -4.43 -2.69 12.93
N TRP A 45 -4.93 -3.83 13.38
CA TRP A 45 -4.12 -5.04 13.42
C TRP A 45 -3.84 -5.53 11.99
N HIS A 46 -2.56 -5.59 11.64
CA HIS A 46 -2.03 -6.24 10.45
C HIS A 46 -0.78 -7.03 10.84
N LYS A 47 -0.28 -7.90 9.95
CA LYS A 47 1.09 -8.44 10.05
C LYS A 47 2.04 -7.25 10.26
N THR A 48 3.03 -7.42 11.13
CA THR A 48 4.01 -6.39 11.55
C THR A 48 4.40 -5.41 10.45
N ASP A 49 4.95 -5.88 9.31
CA ASP A 49 5.40 -4.98 8.24
C ASP A 49 4.27 -4.18 7.59
N HIS A 50 3.08 -4.75 7.46
CA HIS A 50 1.93 -4.02 6.91
C HIS A 50 1.51 -2.87 7.82
N ARG A 51 1.47 -3.11 9.14
CA ARG A 51 1.15 -2.08 10.13
C ARG A 51 2.20 -0.97 10.12
N MET A 52 3.47 -1.34 10.07
CA MET A 52 4.56 -0.36 10.05
C MET A 52 4.60 0.44 8.76
N ALA A 53 4.41 -0.20 7.61
CA ALA A 53 4.31 0.50 6.34
C ALA A 53 3.14 1.49 6.33
N ALA A 54 1.96 1.09 6.84
CA ALA A 54 0.78 1.95 6.93
C ALA A 54 1.05 3.21 7.76
N ASN A 55 1.48 3.05 9.02
CA ASN A 55 1.65 4.16 9.95
C ASN A 55 2.79 5.10 9.53
N ASN A 56 3.95 4.56 9.14
CA ASN A 56 5.07 5.40 8.73
C ASN A 56 4.80 6.13 7.40
N THR A 57 3.98 5.56 6.50
CA THR A 57 3.57 6.28 5.28
C THR A 57 2.67 7.47 5.64
N LEU A 58 1.75 7.32 6.59
CA LEU A 58 0.91 8.42 7.06
C LEU A 58 1.75 9.54 7.66
N ASP A 59 2.71 9.21 8.53
CA ASP A 59 3.63 10.19 9.12
C ASP A 59 4.52 10.85 8.05
N ALA A 60 4.94 10.11 7.02
CA ALA A 60 5.75 10.63 5.93
C ALA A 60 4.97 11.62 5.05
N ILE A 61 3.68 11.38 4.80
CA ILE A 61 2.80 12.35 4.13
C ILE A 61 2.76 13.66 4.92
N ARG A 62 2.63 13.58 6.25
CA ARG A 62 2.65 14.77 7.13
C ARG A 62 4.02 15.47 7.09
N ALA A 63 5.11 14.72 7.16
CA ALA A 63 6.46 15.28 7.11
C ALA A 63 6.79 15.93 5.76
N ALA A 64 6.25 15.43 4.65
CA ALA A 64 6.39 16.05 3.34
C ALA A 64 5.62 17.38 3.24
N GLU A 65 4.47 17.50 3.90
CA GLU A 65 3.70 18.75 4.01
C GLU A 65 4.38 19.75 4.97
N TRP A 66 5.00 19.27 6.04
CA TRP A 66 5.59 20.08 7.09
C TRP A 66 7.12 19.92 7.16
N HIS A 67 7.84 20.72 6.38
CA HIS A 67 9.30 20.64 6.25
C HIS A 67 10.13 20.72 7.54
N LEU A 68 9.56 21.12 8.68
CA LEU A 68 10.26 21.16 9.97
C LEU A 68 10.56 19.77 10.55
N TYR A 69 9.89 18.70 10.08
CA TYR A 69 10.24 17.33 10.46
C TYR A 69 11.64 16.95 9.96
N PHE A 70 11.97 17.32 8.71
CA PHE A 70 13.26 17.04 8.06
C PHE A 70 13.77 18.28 7.30
N PRO A 71 14.26 19.31 8.01
CA PRO A 71 14.61 20.60 7.40
C PRO A 71 15.76 20.48 6.39
N ASN A 72 16.62 19.47 6.52
CA ASN A 72 17.67 19.11 5.57
C ASN A 72 17.13 18.88 4.16
N GLN A 73 15.95 18.30 3.99
CA GLN A 73 15.37 18.06 2.67
C GLN A 73 15.06 19.37 1.93
N ARG A 74 14.65 20.41 2.67
CA ARG A 74 14.49 21.75 2.10
C ARG A 74 15.82 22.46 1.88
N LEU A 75 16.69 22.45 2.90
CA LEU A 75 17.92 23.23 2.93
C LEU A 75 19.01 22.70 2.00
N HIS A 76 19.09 21.38 1.83
CA HIS A 76 20.14 20.70 1.07
C HIS A 76 19.61 20.11 -0.24
N ASP A 77 18.43 19.47 -0.23
CA ASP A 77 17.86 18.85 -1.43
C ASP A 77 16.93 19.81 -2.22
N GLY A 78 16.62 20.99 -1.68
CA GLY A 78 15.76 21.99 -2.33
C GLY A 78 14.26 21.61 -2.38
N LEU A 79 13.86 20.56 -1.67
CA LEU A 79 12.48 20.06 -1.67
C LEU A 79 11.56 21.05 -0.97
N GLN A 80 10.60 21.61 -1.73
CA GLN A 80 9.53 22.41 -1.16
C GLN A 80 8.47 21.51 -0.52
N PRO A 81 7.78 21.99 0.52
CA PRO A 81 6.62 21.31 1.09
C PRO A 81 5.64 20.82 0.03
N TRP A 82 5.16 19.59 0.19
CA TRP A 82 4.16 18.99 -0.68
C TRP A 82 2.99 18.46 0.13
N LYS A 83 1.81 19.05 -0.08
CA LYS A 83 0.55 18.56 0.46
C LYS A 83 -0.04 17.55 -0.51
N VAL A 84 -0.01 16.27 -0.14
CA VAL A 84 -0.66 15.21 -0.92
C VAL A 84 -2.16 15.48 -1.00
N PRO A 85 -2.75 15.62 -2.21
CA PRO A 85 -4.18 15.90 -2.35
C PRO A 85 -5.12 14.77 -1.91
N VAL A 86 -4.73 13.52 -2.15
CA VAL A 86 -5.55 12.34 -1.85
C VAL A 86 -4.73 11.24 -1.20
N GLU A 87 -5.25 10.71 -0.10
CA GLU A 87 -4.76 9.50 0.53
C GLU A 87 -5.80 8.40 0.31
N ALA A 88 -5.40 7.27 -0.29
CA ALA A 88 -6.29 6.16 -0.60
C ALA A 88 -5.77 4.86 0.02
N TYR A 89 -6.51 4.34 1.01
CA TYR A 89 -6.06 3.17 1.74
C TYR A 89 -6.77 1.89 1.31
N PHE A 90 -6.02 0.81 1.13
CA PHE A 90 -6.52 -0.54 0.84
C PHE A 90 -6.42 -1.46 2.07
N TYR A 91 -6.98 -2.68 1.98
CA TYR A 91 -7.20 -3.59 3.13
C TYR A 91 -8.12 -3.02 4.22
N VAL A 92 -9.08 -2.21 3.77
CA VAL A 92 -10.11 -1.58 4.59
C VAL A 92 -11.16 -2.59 5.04
N THR A 93 -11.80 -2.33 6.18
CA THR A 93 -12.99 -3.10 6.58
C THR A 93 -14.19 -2.66 5.74
N ALA A 94 -15.24 -3.47 5.70
CA ALA A 94 -16.50 -3.06 5.11
C ALA A 94 -17.10 -1.81 5.81
N LYS A 95 -16.83 -1.61 7.11
CA LYS A 95 -17.26 -0.43 7.87
C LYS A 95 -16.54 0.83 7.40
N ASP A 96 -15.23 0.74 7.21
CA ASP A 96 -14.38 1.92 6.99
C ASP A 96 -14.20 2.24 5.49
N ALA A 97 -14.57 1.31 4.60
CA ALA A 97 -14.57 1.53 3.16
C ALA A 97 -15.60 2.63 2.80
N ASN A 98 -15.15 3.63 2.05
CA ASN A 98 -15.98 4.74 1.58
C ASN A 98 -15.89 4.97 0.07
N TYR A 99 -15.05 4.20 -0.64
CA TYR A 99 -14.84 4.30 -2.08
C TYR A 99 -14.65 2.92 -2.70
N TRP A 100 -15.25 2.69 -3.87
CA TRP A 100 -15.16 1.42 -4.60
C TRP A 100 -14.88 1.68 -6.07
N VAL A 101 -13.87 1.03 -6.60
CA VAL A 101 -13.51 1.08 -8.03
C VAL A 101 -14.01 -0.20 -8.68
N ASN A 102 -14.86 -0.08 -9.70
CA ASN A 102 -15.19 -1.22 -10.56
C ASN A 102 -13.93 -1.60 -11.36
N ILE A 103 -13.55 -2.88 -11.28
CA ILE A 103 -12.36 -3.42 -11.95
C ILE A 103 -12.70 -4.53 -12.95
N ASP A 104 -13.95 -4.66 -13.39
CA ASP A 104 -14.38 -5.74 -14.30
C ASP A 104 -13.52 -5.80 -15.57
N GLU A 105 -13.24 -4.65 -16.19
CA GLU A 105 -12.43 -4.55 -17.41
C GLU A 105 -10.98 -4.98 -17.22
N VAL A 106 -10.45 -4.91 -15.99
CA VAL A 106 -9.05 -5.18 -15.65
C VAL A 106 -8.87 -6.33 -14.67
N ALA A 107 -9.95 -7.06 -14.35
CA ALA A 107 -9.93 -8.13 -13.35
C ALA A 107 -8.93 -9.23 -13.75
N GLU A 108 -8.93 -9.65 -15.02
CA GLU A 108 -7.98 -10.64 -15.53
C GLU A 108 -6.52 -10.15 -15.53
N LEU A 109 -6.31 -8.85 -15.75
CA LEU A 109 -4.98 -8.25 -15.64
C LEU A 109 -4.47 -8.29 -14.20
N LYS A 110 -5.32 -7.97 -13.22
CA LYS A 110 -5.00 -8.09 -11.79
C LYS A 110 -4.65 -9.53 -11.40
N LEU A 111 -5.41 -10.52 -11.86
CA LEU A 111 -5.11 -11.94 -11.60
C LEU A 111 -3.78 -12.36 -12.21
N THR A 112 -3.47 -11.86 -13.42
CA THR A 112 -2.20 -12.14 -14.09
C THR A 112 -1.03 -11.46 -13.37
N ALA A 113 -1.18 -10.21 -12.94
CA ALA A 113 -0.17 -9.50 -12.15
C ALA A 113 0.10 -10.20 -10.81
N ALA A 114 -0.94 -10.62 -10.09
CA ALA A 114 -0.78 -11.39 -8.86
C ALA A 114 -0.03 -12.72 -9.11
N ALA A 115 -0.40 -13.45 -10.16
CA ALA A 115 0.25 -14.71 -10.50
C ALA A 115 1.71 -14.55 -10.97
N ALA A 116 2.15 -13.36 -11.38
CA ALA A 116 3.55 -13.13 -11.73
C ALA A 116 4.50 -13.29 -10.52
N HIS A 117 3.99 -13.20 -9.29
CA HIS A 117 4.74 -13.45 -8.06
C HIS A 117 4.83 -14.96 -7.76
N VAL A 118 5.49 -15.71 -8.65
CA VAL A 118 5.50 -17.19 -8.64
C VAL A 118 5.89 -17.76 -7.28
N SER A 119 6.93 -17.25 -6.65
CA SER A 119 7.44 -17.74 -5.36
C SER A 119 6.50 -17.54 -4.17
N GLN A 120 5.39 -16.80 -4.33
CA GLN A 120 4.50 -16.43 -3.23
C GLN A 120 3.30 -17.37 -3.06
N PHE A 121 3.10 -18.32 -3.97
CA PHE A 121 1.95 -19.23 -3.92
C PHE A 121 2.37 -20.68 -4.03
N LYS A 122 1.58 -21.58 -3.44
CA LYS A 122 1.79 -23.02 -3.59
C LYS A 122 1.60 -23.45 -5.05
N PRO A 123 2.34 -24.47 -5.52
CA PRO A 123 3.40 -25.20 -4.79
C PRO A 123 4.75 -24.47 -4.77
N SER A 124 4.89 -23.37 -5.51
CA SER A 124 6.15 -22.66 -5.70
C SER A 124 6.73 -22.04 -4.43
N ILE A 125 5.92 -21.65 -3.45
CA ILE A 125 6.40 -21.16 -2.14
C ILE A 125 7.21 -22.21 -1.37
N ASP A 126 6.94 -23.50 -1.60
CA ASP A 126 7.63 -24.60 -0.93
C ASP A 126 8.90 -25.05 -1.70
N ARG A 127 9.02 -24.67 -2.98
CA ARG A 127 10.08 -25.16 -3.89
C ARG A 127 10.91 -24.07 -4.57
N TYR A 128 10.53 -22.80 -4.41
CA TYR A 128 11.16 -21.61 -4.97
C TYR A 128 11.48 -21.69 -6.47
N ARG A 129 10.53 -22.17 -7.27
CA ARG A 129 10.67 -22.22 -8.74
C ARG A 129 10.25 -20.90 -9.41
N PRO A 130 10.82 -20.57 -10.59
CA PRO A 130 10.55 -19.31 -11.28
C PRO A 130 9.37 -19.38 -12.26
N ASP A 131 8.80 -20.56 -12.50
CA ASP A 131 7.80 -20.82 -13.53
C ASP A 131 6.51 -21.45 -12.97
N TRP A 132 5.46 -21.48 -13.79
CA TRP A 132 4.18 -22.11 -13.45
C TRP A 132 3.97 -23.43 -14.18
N ASP A 133 3.38 -24.40 -13.50
CA ASP A 133 2.66 -25.46 -14.22
C ASP A 133 1.30 -24.87 -14.65
N PRO A 134 0.83 -25.11 -15.89
CA PRO A 134 -0.42 -24.53 -16.37
C PRO A 134 -1.63 -24.85 -15.48
N LYS A 135 -1.69 -26.04 -14.87
CA LYS A 135 -2.81 -26.44 -13.99
C LYS A 135 -2.76 -25.70 -12.66
N ASP A 136 -1.57 -25.56 -12.08
CA ASP A 136 -1.38 -24.80 -10.83
C ASP A 136 -1.71 -23.32 -11.02
N LEU A 137 -1.32 -22.74 -12.16
CA LEU A 137 -1.66 -21.35 -12.50
C LEU A 137 -3.16 -21.14 -12.65
N ASP A 138 -3.86 -22.04 -13.34
CA ASP A 138 -5.32 -21.96 -13.50
C ASP A 138 -6.03 -22.07 -12.14
N ALA A 139 -5.61 -23.03 -11.31
CA ALA A 139 -6.15 -23.21 -9.96
C ALA A 139 -5.90 -21.96 -9.08
N LEU A 140 -4.69 -21.37 -9.13
CA LEU A 140 -4.38 -20.12 -8.43
C LEU A 140 -5.28 -18.97 -8.90
N LYS A 141 -5.40 -18.78 -10.22
CA LYS A 141 -6.24 -17.72 -10.79
C LYS A 141 -7.70 -17.89 -10.41
N GLN A 142 -8.22 -19.11 -10.43
CA GLN A 142 -9.58 -19.41 -9.98
C GLN A 142 -9.76 -19.10 -8.49
N GLY A 143 -8.81 -19.50 -7.65
CA GLY A 143 -8.84 -19.22 -6.21
C GLY A 143 -8.73 -17.72 -5.87
N LEU A 144 -7.96 -16.96 -6.64
CA LEU A 144 -7.90 -15.50 -6.53
C LEU A 144 -9.23 -14.86 -7.00
N ARG A 145 -9.79 -15.31 -8.12
CA ARG A 145 -11.07 -14.82 -8.66
C ARG A 145 -12.22 -15.06 -7.70
N ASN A 146 -12.25 -16.20 -7.00
CA ASN A 146 -13.27 -16.54 -6.01
C ASN A 146 -13.21 -15.68 -4.74
N ARG A 147 -12.02 -15.15 -4.41
CA ARG A 147 -11.81 -14.24 -3.27
C ARG A 147 -11.91 -12.76 -3.64
N ALA A 148 -11.99 -12.44 -4.92
CA ALA A 148 -12.07 -11.06 -5.37
C ALA A 148 -13.35 -10.40 -4.82
N PRO A 149 -13.26 -9.22 -4.20
CA PRO A 149 -14.43 -8.57 -3.65
C PRO A 149 -15.42 -8.23 -4.76
N LYS A 150 -16.71 -8.37 -4.43
CA LYS A 150 -17.80 -7.94 -5.30
C LYS A 150 -18.71 -6.96 -4.59
N LYS A 151 -19.23 -5.99 -5.34
CA LYS A 151 -20.28 -5.08 -4.90
C LYS A 151 -21.25 -4.92 -6.07
N ASP A 152 -22.53 -5.13 -5.78
CA ASP A 152 -23.62 -5.03 -6.77
C ASP A 152 -23.39 -5.88 -8.04
N GLY A 153 -22.78 -7.07 -7.88
CA GLY A 153 -22.50 -8.00 -8.97
C GLY A 153 -21.16 -7.76 -9.70
N HIS A 154 -20.51 -6.63 -9.48
CA HIS A 154 -19.26 -6.24 -10.14
C HIS A 154 -18.03 -6.55 -9.28
N TYR A 155 -16.91 -6.89 -9.91
CA TYR A 155 -15.62 -6.96 -9.23
C TYR A 155 -15.17 -5.56 -8.82
N VAL A 156 -14.77 -5.40 -7.57
CA VAL A 156 -14.36 -4.11 -7.03
C VAL A 156 -13.08 -4.18 -6.21
N GLU A 157 -12.37 -3.06 -6.17
CA GLU A 157 -11.43 -2.75 -5.10
C GLU A 157 -12.04 -1.72 -4.16
N ALA A 158 -12.01 -2.01 -2.87
CA ALA A 158 -12.53 -1.14 -1.83
C ALA A 158 -11.40 -0.33 -1.20
N PHE A 159 -11.65 0.96 -1.01
CA PHE A 159 -10.72 1.90 -0.41
C PHE A 159 -11.40 2.74 0.66
N ARG A 160 -10.56 3.29 1.54
CA ARG A 160 -10.89 4.42 2.41
C ARG A 160 -10.10 5.60 1.86
N VAL A 161 -10.80 6.59 1.33
CA VAL A 161 -10.22 7.78 0.75
C VAL A 161 -10.36 8.94 1.74
N ALA A 162 -9.28 9.67 1.93
CA ALA A 162 -9.24 10.93 2.66
C ALA A 162 -8.61 12.01 1.76
N THR A 163 -9.24 13.18 1.70
CA THR A 163 -8.76 14.32 0.89
C THR A 163 -8.19 15.45 1.76
N GLN A 164 -8.40 15.37 3.07
CA GLN A 164 -7.90 16.32 4.06
C GLN A 164 -7.63 15.62 5.38
N PHE A 165 -6.66 16.12 6.13
CA PHE A 165 -6.46 15.76 7.52
C PHE A 165 -7.52 16.44 8.38
N ASN A 166 -8.16 15.68 9.28
CA ASN A 166 -9.05 16.26 10.27
C ASN A 166 -8.22 16.68 11.49
N GLU A 167 -8.07 17.99 11.72
CA GLU A 167 -7.33 18.56 12.85
C GLU A 167 -8.13 18.54 14.17
N GLN A 168 -9.34 17.97 14.17
CA GLN A 168 -10.29 17.98 15.29
C GLN A 168 -10.18 16.76 16.19
#